data_AF-A0A0C3D1U7-F1
#
_entry.id   AF-A0A0C3D1U7-F1
#
_cell.length_a   1.000
_cell.length_b   1.000
_cell.length_c   1.000
_cell.angle_alpha   90.00
_cell.angle_beta   90.00
_cell.angle_gamma   90.00
#
_symmetry.space_group_name_H-M   'P 1'
#
loop_
_entity.id
_entity.type
_entity.pdbx_description
1 polymer ?
#
loop_
_entity_poly.entity_id
_entity_poly.type
_entity_poly.pdbx_seq_one_letter_code
_entity_poly.pdbx_strand_id
1 'polypeptide(L)'
;MLNEIQLDEEANSSVHLSGLQKRQNQWQRWSEEIIPALVKPYMYYLEASQSLHVVVDTQVDSQSLCCNCAVHRLDVCCLFFDCLENMEITCCACTPAPIQLMKHGLFACSPVSPTLAVDLRVLEFMKTLFVWLTPNATAWCEAVESFLDGQGYKLQSKVCFLPSF
;
A
#
# COMPACT_ATOMS: atom_id res chain seq x y z
N MET A 1 -46.78 39.83 3.48
CA MET A 1 -46.71 38.37 3.30
C MET A 1 -45.71 38.11 2.20
N LEU A 2 -44.55 37.61 2.60
CA LEU A 2 -43.37 37.38 1.78
C LEU A 2 -43.63 36.23 0.81
N ASN A 3 -43.32 36.45 -0.47
CA ASN A 3 -42.99 35.41 -1.44
C ASN A 3 -41.76 35.92 -2.19
N GLU A 4 -40.57 35.63 -1.65
CA GLU A 4 -39.31 35.73 -2.38
C GLU A 4 -38.85 34.33 -2.75
N ILE A 5 -38.61 34.18 -4.04
CA ILE A 5 -37.94 33.08 -4.73
C ILE A 5 -36.48 33.08 -4.25
N GLN A 6 -35.97 31.96 -3.74
CA GLN A 6 -34.54 31.82 -3.47
C GLN A 6 -34.08 30.37 -3.75
N LEU A 7 -33.53 30.22 -4.97
CA LEU A 7 -32.29 29.50 -5.31
C LEU A 7 -32.23 27.97 -5.15
N ASP A 8 -32.35 27.30 -6.30
CA ASP A 8 -31.46 26.20 -6.66
C ASP A 8 -30.01 26.70 -6.67
N GLU A 9 -29.12 26.08 -5.89
CA GLU A 9 -27.69 26.02 -6.23
C GLU A 9 -27.04 24.79 -5.56
N GLU A 10 -26.71 23.82 -6.40
CA GLU A 10 -25.83 22.71 -6.09
C GLU A 10 -24.49 23.24 -5.54
N ALA A 11 -24.06 22.76 -4.38
CA ALA A 11 -22.68 22.89 -3.94
C ALA A 11 -22.20 21.53 -3.41
N ASN A 12 -21.73 20.73 -4.35
CA ASN A 12 -20.74 19.66 -4.23
C ASN A 12 -19.73 19.97 -3.10
N SER A 13 -19.99 19.49 -1.88
CA SER A 13 -19.10 19.68 -0.74
C SER A 13 -18.00 18.62 -0.80
N SER A 14 -16.94 18.90 -1.55
CA SER A 14 -15.67 18.24 -1.31
C SER A 14 -15.22 18.60 0.11
N VAL A 15 -15.54 17.75 1.10
CA VAL A 15 -15.14 17.94 2.50
C VAL A 15 -13.62 17.97 2.53
N HIS A 16 -13.06 19.17 2.64
CA HIS A 16 -11.62 19.37 2.72
C HIS A 16 -11.13 18.92 4.11
N LEU A 17 -10.91 17.61 4.24
CA LEU A 17 -10.32 17.01 5.43
C LEU A 17 -8.91 17.57 5.63
N SER A 18 -8.62 18.00 6.85
CA SER A 18 -7.28 18.44 7.23
C SER A 18 -6.28 17.28 7.07
N GLY A 19 -5.00 17.59 6.85
CA GLY A 19 -3.96 16.57 6.73
C GLY A 19 -3.89 15.65 7.96
N LEU A 20 -4.17 16.18 9.14
CA LEU A 20 -4.26 15.42 10.39
C LEU A 20 -5.43 14.43 10.39
N GLN A 21 -6.61 14.84 9.90
CA GLN A 21 -7.76 13.94 9.79
C GLN A 21 -7.50 12.83 8.77
N LYS A 22 -6.88 13.14 7.63
CA LYS A 22 -6.49 12.11 6.64
C LYS A 22 -5.51 11.09 7.25
N ARG A 23 -4.52 11.57 8.01
CA ARG A 23 -3.57 10.70 8.71
C ARG A 23 -4.27 9.81 9.75
N GLN A 24 -5.16 10.38 10.54
CA GLN A 24 -5.93 9.64 11.54
C GLN A 24 -6.78 8.56 10.90
N ASN A 25 -7.50 8.88 9.82
CA ASN A 25 -8.35 7.94 9.11
C ASN A 25 -7.53 6.80 8.50
N GLN A 26 -6.35 7.10 7.94
CA GLN A 26 -5.45 6.06 7.44
C GLN A 26 -4.94 5.15 8.57
N TRP A 27 -4.53 5.73 9.69
CA TRP A 27 -4.08 4.96 10.85
C TRP A 27 -5.18 4.03 11.37
N GLN A 28 -6.40 4.55 11.58
CA GLN A 28 -7.54 3.76 12.02
C GLN A 28 -7.81 2.60 11.07
N ARG A 29 -7.84 2.87 9.76
CA ARG A 29 -8.05 1.83 8.75
C ARG A 29 -6.95 0.76 8.78
N TRP A 30 -5.69 1.17 8.93
CA TRP A 30 -4.57 0.24 9.08
C TRP A 30 -4.74 -0.65 10.31
N SER A 31 -4.97 -0.05 11.48
CA SER A 31 -5.00 -0.77 12.75
C SER A 31 -6.24 -1.64 12.92
N GLU A 32 -7.40 -1.16 12.49
CA GLU A 32 -8.69 -1.80 12.79
C GLU A 32 -9.13 -2.77 11.70
N GLU A 33 -8.75 -2.52 10.43
CA GLU A 33 -9.26 -3.30 9.31
C GLU A 33 -8.15 -4.06 8.58
N ILE A 34 -7.10 -3.36 8.12
CA ILE A 34 -6.14 -3.96 7.18
C ILE A 34 -5.15 -4.89 7.88
N ILE A 35 -4.41 -4.42 8.89
CA ILE A 35 -3.39 -5.25 9.56
C ILE A 35 -4.00 -6.55 10.12
N PRO A 36 -5.14 -6.54 10.83
CA PRO A 36 -5.77 -7.77 11.30
C PRO A 36 -6.13 -8.73 10.15
N ALA A 37 -6.64 -8.19 9.03
CA ALA A 37 -7.01 -9.00 7.86
C ALA A 37 -5.79 -9.57 7.11
N LEU A 38 -4.62 -8.92 7.20
CA LEU A 38 -3.38 -9.36 6.55
C LEU A 38 -2.69 -10.52 7.28
N VAL A 39 -2.94 -10.73 8.57
CA VAL A 39 -2.23 -11.75 9.36
C VAL A 39 -2.33 -13.14 8.73
N LYS A 40 -3.53 -13.59 8.38
CA LYS A 40 -3.72 -14.94 7.80
C LYS A 40 -3.07 -15.08 6.41
N PRO A 41 -3.35 -14.18 5.43
CA PRO A 41 -2.66 -14.19 4.14
C PRO A 41 -1.13 -14.15 4.26
N TYR A 42 -0.61 -13.34 5.17
CA TYR A 42 0.83 -13.23 5.43
C TYR A 42 1.41 -14.56 5.92
N MET A 43 0.78 -15.21 6.89
CA MET A 43 1.25 -16.49 7.42
C MET A 43 1.21 -17.59 6.35
N TYR A 44 0.15 -17.62 5.52
CA TYR A 44 0.05 -18.53 4.39
C TYR A 44 1.18 -18.29 3.37
N TYR A 45 1.45 -17.02 3.04
CA TYR A 45 2.54 -16.67 2.14
C TYR A 45 3.90 -17.06 2.71
N LEU A 46 4.14 -16.86 4.01
CA LEU A 46 5.37 -17.30 4.68
C LEU A 46 5.55 -18.81 4.57
N GLU A 47 4.50 -19.59 4.81
CA GLU A 47 4.57 -21.05 4.68
C GLU A 47 4.92 -21.45 3.24
N ALA A 48 4.22 -20.89 2.26
CA ALA A 48 4.44 -21.18 0.83
C ALA A 48 5.84 -20.78 0.35
N SER A 49 6.34 -19.63 0.81
CA SER A 49 7.66 -19.11 0.45
C SER A 49 8.81 -19.72 1.25
N GLN A 50 8.51 -20.65 2.17
CA GLN A 50 9.47 -21.19 3.14
C GLN A 50 10.18 -20.06 3.90
N SER A 51 9.41 -19.21 4.59
CA SER A 51 9.92 -18.04 5.29
C SER A 51 10.69 -17.08 4.37
N LEU A 52 10.12 -16.76 3.20
CA LEU A 52 10.67 -15.84 2.21
C LEU A 52 11.96 -16.31 1.50
N HIS A 53 12.35 -17.59 1.65
CA HIS A 53 13.53 -18.16 0.99
C HIS A 53 13.32 -18.44 -0.50
N VAL A 54 12.08 -18.71 -0.91
CA VAL A 54 11.72 -19.07 -2.29
C VAL A 54 10.72 -18.07 -2.85
N VAL A 55 10.89 -17.73 -4.13
CA VAL A 55 9.87 -16.96 -4.87
C VAL A 55 8.65 -17.84 -5.08
N VAL A 56 7.50 -17.40 -4.57
CA VAL A 56 6.23 -18.07 -4.82
C VAL A 56 5.69 -17.55 -6.13
N ASP A 57 5.72 -18.39 -7.16
CA ASP A 57 5.01 -18.10 -8.41
C ASP A 57 3.51 -18.21 -8.13
N THR A 58 2.90 -17.07 -7.81
CA THR A 58 1.50 -17.01 -7.42
C THR A 58 0.70 -17.05 -8.72
N GLN A 59 0.58 -18.24 -9.30
CA GLN A 59 -0.27 -18.52 -10.46
C GLN A 59 -1.72 -18.21 -10.08
N VAL A 60 -2.10 -16.95 -10.27
CA VAL A 60 -3.39 -16.46 -10.76
C VAL A 60 -4.56 -17.38 -10.42
N ASP A 61 -4.86 -17.58 -9.14
CA ASP A 61 -6.20 -17.98 -8.71
C ASP A 61 -7.09 -16.72 -8.74
N SER A 62 -7.21 -16.14 -9.94
CA SER A 62 -7.99 -14.93 -10.24
C SER A 62 -9.49 -15.15 -10.15
N GLN A 63 -9.93 -16.31 -9.71
CA GLN A 63 -11.29 -16.52 -9.29
C GLN A 63 -11.29 -16.71 -7.79
N SER A 64 -11.15 -15.59 -7.08
CA SER A 64 -11.87 -15.50 -5.83
C SER A 64 -13.33 -15.85 -6.16
N LEU A 65 -13.83 -16.99 -5.67
CA LEU A 65 -15.26 -17.35 -5.61
C LEU A 65 -16.04 -16.34 -4.73
N CYS A 66 -15.76 -15.08 -4.92
CA CYS A 66 -16.11 -14.00 -4.04
C CYS A 66 -17.38 -13.36 -4.59
N CYS A 67 -18.35 -13.24 -3.68
CA CYS A 67 -19.58 -12.42 -3.65
C CYS A 67 -19.88 -11.58 -4.92
N ASN A 68 -21.14 -11.44 -5.35
CA ASN A 68 -21.61 -10.59 -6.48
C ASN A 68 -21.32 -9.07 -6.30
N CYS A 69 -20.08 -8.70 -6.00
CA CYS A 69 -19.61 -7.38 -5.65
C CYS A 69 -18.97 -6.69 -6.85
N ALA A 70 -18.95 -5.36 -6.80
CA ALA A 70 -18.26 -4.57 -7.81
C ALA A 70 -16.75 -4.84 -7.74
N VAL A 71 -16.20 -5.36 -8.84
CA VAL A 71 -14.76 -5.58 -9.01
C VAL A 71 -14.13 -4.30 -9.55
N HIS A 72 -13.01 -3.92 -8.95
CA HIS A 72 -12.20 -2.79 -9.36
C HIS A 72 -10.82 -3.30 -9.76
N ARG A 73 -10.28 -2.71 -10.83
CA ARG A 73 -8.90 -2.96 -11.27
C ARG A 73 -8.03 -1.81 -10.81
N LEU A 74 -6.86 -2.14 -10.26
CA LEU A 74 -5.86 -1.16 -9.85
C LEU A 74 -4.50 -1.57 -10.41
N ASP A 75 -3.82 -0.61 -11.01
CA ASP A 75 -2.41 -0.72 -11.33
C ASP A 75 -1.58 -0.23 -10.14
N VAL A 76 -0.73 -1.11 -9.63
CA VAL A 76 0.12 -0.82 -8.47
C VAL A 76 1.57 -0.93 -8.90
N CYS A 77 2.36 0.10 -8.62
CA CYS A 77 3.80 0.06 -8.80
C CYS A 77 4.42 -0.80 -7.69
N CYS A 78 5.16 -1.84 -8.05
CA CYS A 78 5.72 -2.82 -7.13
C CYS A 78 7.23 -2.72 -7.12
N LEU A 79 7.80 -2.55 -5.92
CA LEU A 79 9.25 -2.52 -5.70
C LEU A 79 9.75 -3.91 -5.30
N PHE A 80 10.55 -4.50 -6.19
CA PHE A 80 11.32 -5.73 -5.95
C PHE A 80 12.80 -5.38 -5.71
N PHE A 81 13.64 -6.39 -5.51
CA PHE A 81 15.08 -6.16 -5.30
C PHE A 81 15.81 -5.65 -6.55
N ASP A 82 15.39 -6.14 -7.71
CA ASP A 82 16.07 -6.00 -8.99
C ASP A 82 15.31 -5.10 -9.97
N CYS A 83 14.03 -4.81 -9.71
CA CYS A 83 13.21 -4.00 -10.60
C CYS A 83 12.07 -3.27 -9.89
N LEU A 84 11.50 -2.32 -10.62
CA LEU A 84 10.24 -1.65 -10.31
C LEU A 84 9.26 -1.96 -11.44
N GLU A 85 8.14 -2.62 -11.14
CA GLU A 85 7.20 -3.11 -12.15
C GLU A 85 5.76 -2.77 -11.77
N ASN A 86 4.92 -2.46 -12.77
CA ASN A 86 3.49 -2.25 -12.54
C ASN A 86 2.74 -3.58 -12.58
N MET A 87 1.95 -3.85 -11.56
CA MET A 87 1.10 -5.03 -11.43
C MET A 87 -0.37 -4.63 -11.42
N GLU A 88 -1.17 -5.18 -12.34
CA GLU A 88 -2.62 -5.06 -12.31
C GLU A 88 -3.20 -6.06 -11.31
N ILE A 89 -3.97 -5.57 -10.33
CA ILE A 89 -4.70 -6.40 -9.38
C ILE A 89 -6.21 -6.15 -9.50
N THR A 90 -6.99 -7.19 -9.21
CA THR A 90 -8.45 -7.08 -9.06
C THR A 90 -8.83 -7.12 -7.60
N CYS A 91 -9.52 -6.09 -7.11
CA CYS A 91 -10.01 -6.06 -5.74
C CYS A 91 -11.51 -5.76 -5.67
N CYS A 92 -12.09 -6.04 -4.51
CA CYS A 92 -13.47 -5.73 -4.23
C CYS A 92 -13.65 -5.43 -2.73
N ALA A 93 -14.87 -5.10 -2.31
CA ALA A 93 -15.16 -4.84 -0.90
C ALA A 93 -14.85 -6.05 0.00
N CYS A 94 -15.07 -7.28 -0.50
CA CYS A 94 -14.81 -8.52 0.22
C CYS A 94 -13.30 -8.88 0.24
N THR A 95 -12.50 -8.41 -0.73
CA THR A 95 -11.05 -8.65 -0.80
C THR A 95 -10.35 -7.36 -1.26
N PRO A 96 -10.05 -6.45 -0.32
CA PRO A 96 -9.43 -5.17 -0.63
C PRO A 96 -8.00 -5.33 -1.16
N ALA A 97 -7.52 -4.30 -1.85
CA ALA A 97 -6.22 -4.29 -2.54
C ALA A 97 -5.03 -4.76 -1.67
N PRO A 98 -4.88 -4.33 -0.40
CA PRO A 98 -3.78 -4.82 0.44
C PRO A 98 -3.77 -6.34 0.64
N ILE A 99 -4.95 -6.96 0.71
CA ILE A 99 -5.06 -8.43 0.86
C ILE A 99 -4.63 -9.14 -0.42
N GLN A 100 -5.02 -8.61 -1.59
CA GLN A 100 -4.59 -9.19 -2.87
C GLN A 100 -3.08 -9.07 -3.04
N LEU A 101 -2.50 -7.89 -2.77
CA LEU A 101 -1.05 -7.68 -2.82
C LEU A 101 -0.31 -8.63 -1.88
N MET A 102 -0.83 -8.87 -0.67
CA MET A 102 -0.21 -9.79 0.29
C MET A 102 -0.13 -11.23 -0.22
N LYS A 103 -1.10 -11.69 -1.02
CA LYS A 103 -1.03 -13.02 -1.65
C LYS A 103 0.13 -13.14 -2.64
N HIS A 104 0.57 -12.02 -3.21
CA HIS A 104 1.73 -11.93 -4.10
C HIS A 104 3.03 -11.59 -3.34
N GLY A 105 3.02 -11.61 -2.00
CA GLY A 105 4.19 -11.24 -1.21
C GLY A 105 4.52 -9.77 -1.22
N LEU A 106 3.53 -8.91 -1.52
CA LEU A 106 3.68 -7.47 -1.58
C LEU A 106 2.93 -6.79 -0.44
N PHE A 107 3.56 -5.83 0.22
CA PHE A 107 2.93 -5.00 1.23
C PHE A 107 2.52 -3.65 0.62
N ALA A 108 1.23 -3.32 0.72
CA ALA A 108 0.68 -2.07 0.22
C ALA A 108 1.18 -0.84 1.02
N CYS A 109 1.50 0.26 0.35
CA CYS A 109 1.89 1.51 1.02
C CYS A 109 0.69 2.38 1.46
N SER A 110 -0.55 1.97 1.12
CA SER A 110 -1.78 2.66 1.51
C SER A 110 -2.92 1.65 1.72
N PRO A 111 -3.83 1.88 2.69
CA PRO A 111 -4.83 0.90 3.05
C PRO A 111 -6.09 0.93 2.16
N VAL A 112 -6.31 1.99 1.36
CA VAL A 112 -7.54 2.20 0.58
C VAL A 112 -7.32 2.05 -0.92
N SER A 113 -6.30 2.73 -1.44
CA SER A 113 -5.93 2.69 -2.86
C SER A 113 -4.41 2.79 -2.96
N PRO A 114 -3.70 1.65 -2.85
CA PRO A 114 -2.26 1.65 -2.97
C PRO A 114 -1.83 1.89 -4.40
N THR A 115 -1.00 2.91 -4.60
CA THR A 115 -0.28 3.14 -5.86
C THR A 115 1.10 2.52 -5.85
N LEU A 116 1.62 2.19 -4.67
CA LEU A 116 2.91 1.59 -4.43
C LEU A 116 2.75 0.39 -3.49
N ALA A 117 3.48 -0.68 -3.77
CA ALA A 117 3.66 -1.82 -2.88
C ALA A 117 5.11 -2.28 -2.88
N VAL A 118 5.56 -2.90 -1.80
CA VAL A 118 6.96 -3.32 -1.62
C VAL A 118 7.00 -4.82 -1.33
N ASP A 119 7.91 -5.54 -1.99
CA ASP A 119 8.16 -6.96 -1.73
C ASP A 119 8.53 -7.18 -0.26
N LEU A 120 7.90 -8.17 0.38
CA LEU A 120 8.19 -8.59 1.74
C LEU A 120 9.67 -8.91 1.96
N ARG A 121 10.36 -9.44 0.94
CA ARG A 121 11.80 -9.74 1.04
C ARG A 121 12.64 -8.45 1.14
N VAL A 122 12.26 -7.42 0.38
CA VAL A 122 12.88 -6.08 0.48
C VAL A 122 12.62 -5.50 1.87
N LEU A 123 11.40 -5.63 2.38
CA LEU A 123 11.05 -5.17 3.73
C LEU A 123 11.81 -5.92 4.83
N GLU A 124 12.02 -7.24 4.70
CA GLU A 124 12.79 -8.01 5.69
C GLU A 124 14.27 -7.62 5.66
N PHE A 125 14.82 -7.36 4.47
CA PHE A 125 16.16 -6.79 4.34
C PHE A 125 16.27 -5.41 5.00
N MET A 126 15.30 -4.51 4.73
CA MET A 126 15.24 -3.19 5.37
C MET A 126 15.15 -3.29 6.88
N LYS A 127 14.27 -4.14 7.40
CA LYS A 127 14.12 -4.40 8.84
C LYS A 127 15.43 -4.86 9.46
N THR A 128 16.10 -5.83 8.83
CA THR A 128 17.41 -6.30 9.27
C THR A 128 18.40 -5.15 9.30
N LEU A 129 18.47 -4.38 8.22
CA LEU A 129 19.37 -3.24 8.12
C LEU A 129 19.10 -2.18 9.20
N PHE A 130 17.84 -1.88 9.54
CA PHE A 130 17.50 -0.96 10.63
C PHE A 130 17.96 -1.44 12.01
N VAL A 131 18.09 -2.75 12.23
CA VAL A 131 18.67 -3.30 13.47
C VAL A 131 20.18 -3.04 13.53
N TRP A 132 20.85 -3.03 12.38
CA TRP A 132 22.32 -2.89 12.28
C TRP A 132 22.80 -1.46 12.03
N LEU A 133 21.97 -0.60 11.44
CA LEU A 133 22.28 0.82 11.25
C LEU A 133 21.90 1.60 12.51
N THR A 134 22.80 2.47 12.96
CA THR A 134 22.42 3.60 13.82
C THR A 134 21.27 4.37 13.17
N PRO A 135 20.33 4.94 13.92
CA PRO A 135 19.05 5.41 13.40
C PRO A 135 19.22 6.66 12.53
N ASN A 136 19.59 6.46 11.26
CA ASN A 136 19.71 7.51 10.25
C ASN A 136 18.82 7.18 9.04
N ALA A 137 17.55 6.83 9.29
CA ALA A 137 16.57 6.48 8.26
C ALA A 137 16.58 7.42 7.03
N THR A 138 16.87 8.71 7.23
CA THR A 138 17.06 9.71 6.17
C THR A 138 18.20 9.38 5.21
N ALA A 139 19.40 9.11 5.73
CA ALA A 139 20.58 8.83 4.90
C ALA A 139 20.39 7.53 4.11
N TRP A 140 19.67 6.57 4.69
CA TRP A 140 19.33 5.34 4.00
C TRP A 140 18.30 5.55 2.89
N CYS A 141 17.20 6.27 3.15
CA CYS A 141 16.20 6.59 2.13
C CYS A 141 16.85 7.33 0.94
N GLU A 142 17.73 8.30 1.22
CA GLU A 142 18.49 9.03 0.20
C GLU A 142 19.42 8.11 -0.61
N ALA A 143 20.08 7.15 0.05
CA ALA A 143 20.93 6.17 -0.63
C ALA A 143 20.14 5.23 -1.55
N VAL A 144 18.96 4.77 -1.12
CA VAL A 144 18.09 3.91 -1.95
C VAL A 144 17.50 4.68 -3.12
N GLU A 145 17.03 5.91 -2.90
CA GLU A 145 16.54 6.77 -3.96
C GLU A 145 17.64 7.04 -4.99
N SER A 146 18.86 7.35 -4.53
CA SER A 146 20.02 7.55 -5.40
C SER A 146 20.43 6.27 -6.16
N PHE A 147 20.36 5.10 -5.52
CA PHE A 147 20.68 3.83 -6.17
C PHE A 147 19.68 3.50 -7.27
N LEU A 148 18.38 3.65 -7.00
CA LEU A 148 17.31 3.38 -7.97
C LEU A 148 17.31 4.39 -9.12
N ASP A 149 17.59 5.67 -8.87
CA ASP A 149 17.74 6.69 -9.92
C ASP A 149 18.93 6.36 -10.83
N GLY A 150 20.03 5.84 -10.27
CA GLY A 150 21.16 5.32 -11.05
C GLY A 150 20.83 4.14 -11.96
N GLN A 151 19.76 3.38 -11.65
CA GLN A 151 19.22 2.31 -12.50
C GLN A 151 18.10 2.80 -13.45
N GLY A 152 17.79 4.09 -13.45
CA GLY A 152 16.77 4.71 -14.31
C GLY A 152 15.36 4.75 -13.70
N TYR A 153 15.18 4.34 -12.44
CA TYR A 153 13.89 4.36 -11.75
C TYR A 153 13.76 5.58 -10.85
N LYS A 154 12.77 6.44 -11.11
CA LYS A 154 12.47 7.63 -10.29
C LYS A 154 11.34 7.39 -9.32
N LEU A 155 11.65 7.36 -8.02
CA LEU A 155 10.65 7.33 -6.96
C LEU A 155 9.96 8.71 -6.87
N GLN A 156 8.67 8.80 -7.20
CA GLN A 156 7.91 10.07 -7.09
C GLN A 156 7.36 10.33 -5.68
N SER A 157 7.70 9.51 -4.69
CA SER A 157 7.05 9.46 -3.38
C SER A 157 8.00 9.88 -2.25
N LYS A 158 7.90 11.15 -1.81
CA LYS A 158 8.38 11.57 -0.48
C LYS A 158 7.31 11.22 0.55
N VAL A 159 7.41 10.04 1.16
CA VAL A 159 6.68 9.74 2.41
C VAL A 159 7.70 9.39 3.48
N CYS A 160 8.37 10.43 3.99
CA CYS A 160 9.13 10.38 5.23
C CYS A 160 8.72 11.60 6.05
N PHE A 161 7.77 11.43 6.97
CA PHE A 161 7.52 12.42 8.02
C PHE A 161 7.52 11.69 9.36
N LEU A 162 8.72 11.28 9.80
CA LEU A 162 8.97 11.13 11.22
C LEU A 162 9.16 12.55 11.78
N PRO A 163 8.45 12.94 12.85
CA PRO A 163 8.80 14.14 13.59
C PRO A 163 10.14 13.86 14.30
N SER A 164 11.14 14.70 14.01
CA SER A 164 12.33 14.83 14.84
C SER A 164 11.91 15.25 16.25
N PHE A 165 12.29 14.44 17.25
CA PHE A 165 12.26 14.84 18.66
C PHE A 165 13.31 15.91 18.93
#